data_AF-A0A4Y2IEM6-F1
#
_entry.id   AF-A0A4Y2IEM6-F1
#
_cell.length_a   1.000
_cell.length_b   1.000
_cell.length_c   1.000
_cell.angle_alpha   90.00
_cell.angle_beta   90.00
_cell.angle_gamma   90.00
#
_symmetry.space_group_name_H-M   'P 1'
#
loop_
_entity.id
_entity.type
_entity.pdbx_description
1 polymer ?
#
loop_
_entity_poly.entity_id
_entity_poly.type
_entity_poly.pdbx_seq_one_letter_code
_entity_poly.pdbx_strand_id
1 'polypeptide(L)' 'MAGHGHSHGGHCEHESEEQPSDLGVAYSLYTKIDTENVQCLNEVVEESGKLVFKPWEKRLETDKFVDIITLH' A
#
# COMPACT_ATOMS: atom_id res chain seq x y z
N MET A 1 28.96 44.64 19.26
CA MET A 1 29.72 43.51 18.68
C MET A 1 28.89 42.26 18.89
N ALA A 2 28.15 41.85 17.88
CA ALA A 2 27.23 40.72 17.94
C ALA A 2 27.35 39.93 16.64
N GLY A 3 27.37 38.60 16.74
CA GLY A 3 27.29 37.71 15.58
C GLY A 3 28.12 36.45 15.73
N HIS A 4 27.69 35.53 16.59
CA HIS A 4 28.16 34.15 16.63
C HIS A 4 27.55 33.41 15.43
N GLY A 5 28.34 33.19 14.37
CA GLY A 5 27.91 32.49 13.15
C GLY A 5 28.13 30.99 13.26
N HIS A 6 27.07 30.23 13.53
CA HIS A 6 27.08 28.77 13.39
C HIS A 6 26.98 28.39 11.91
N SER A 7 28.09 27.92 11.36
CA SER A 7 28.15 27.29 10.04
C SER A 7 27.62 25.85 10.13
N HIS A 8 26.36 25.61 9.79
CA HIS A 8 25.83 24.26 9.54
C HIS A 8 26.15 23.83 8.10
N GLY A 9 27.42 23.51 7.87
CA GLY A 9 27.86 22.73 6.71
C GLY A 9 27.77 21.26 7.08
N GLY A 10 26.59 20.66 6.93
CA GLY A 10 26.36 19.25 7.22
C GLY A 10 25.41 18.69 6.17
N HIS A 11 26.02 18.15 5.12
CA HIS A 11 25.43 17.34 4.07
C HIS A 11 24.31 16.45 4.65
N CYS A 12 23.06 16.66 4.23
CA CYS A 12 22.01 15.68 4.40
C CYS A 12 22.27 14.56 3.38
N GLU A 13 23.19 13.66 3.70
CA GLU A 13 23.28 12.35 3.08
C GLU A 13 22.03 11.60 3.50
N HIS A 14 20.96 11.78 2.73
CA HIS A 14 19.89 10.80 2.70
C HIS A 14 20.49 9.60 1.96
N GLU A 15 21.25 8.79 2.68
CA GLU A 15 21.64 7.46 2.23
C GLU A 15 20.32 6.75 1.97
N SER A 16 19.91 6.70 0.71
CA SER A 16 18.90 5.76 0.27
C SER A 16 19.56 4.40 0.43
N GLU A 17 19.55 3.88 1.67
CA GLU A 17 19.73 2.46 1.91
C GLU A 17 18.85 1.79 0.88
N GLU A 18 19.46 1.09 -0.08
CA GLU A 18 18.77 0.42 -1.16
C GLU A 18 17.88 -0.63 -0.51
N GLN A 19 16.67 -0.20 -0.17
CA GLN A 19 15.65 -1.04 0.42
C GLN A 19 15.50 -2.20 -0.56
N PRO A 20 15.80 -3.45 -0.14
CA PRO A 20 15.76 -4.57 -1.06
C PRO A 20 14.42 -4.53 -1.77
N SER A 21 14.42 -4.63 -3.09
CA SER A 21 13.21 -4.53 -3.93
C SER A 21 12.08 -5.46 -3.46
N ASP A 22 12.43 -6.47 -2.66
CA ASP A 22 11.57 -7.49 -2.09
C ASP A 22 10.95 -7.13 -0.73
N LEU A 23 11.23 -5.97 -0.10
CA LEU A 23 10.58 -5.61 1.17
C LEU A 23 9.06 -5.55 1.03
N GLY A 24 8.54 -5.09 -0.10
CA GLY A 24 7.10 -5.08 -0.38
C GLY A 24 6.47 -6.48 -0.38
N VAL A 25 7.24 -7.51 -0.75
CA VAL A 25 6.83 -8.92 -0.70
C VAL A 25 7.03 -9.49 0.71
N ALA A 26 8.22 -9.26 1.30
CA ALA A 26 8.61 -9.77 2.61
C ALA A 26 7.70 -9.29 3.75
N TYR A 27 7.15 -8.07 3.62
CA TYR A 27 6.24 -7.47 4.59
C TYR A 27 4.77 -7.42 4.12
N SER A 28 4.42 -8.18 3.07
CA SER A 28 3.06 -8.18 2.55
C SER A 28 2.06 -8.72 3.57
N LEU A 29 1.13 -7.85 4.00
CA LEU A 29 0.01 -8.23 4.86
C LEU A 29 -1.01 -9.12 4.16
N TYR A 30 -0.93 -9.24 2.83
CA TYR A 30 -1.83 -10.09 2.05
C TYR A 30 -1.91 -11.51 2.62
N THR A 31 -0.79 -12.07 3.05
CA THR A 31 -0.71 -13.42 3.67
C THR A 31 -1.41 -13.53 5.03
N LYS A 32 -1.79 -12.40 5.64
CA LYS A 32 -2.44 -12.32 6.96
C LYS A 32 -3.94 -12.05 6.87
N ILE A 33 -4.47 -11.78 5.67
CA ILE A 33 -5.89 -11.52 5.44
C ILE A 33 -6.61 -12.85 5.29
N ASP A 34 -7.65 -13.08 6.09
CA ASP A 34 -8.60 -14.18 5.87
C ASP A 34 -9.64 -13.76 4.84
N THR A 35 -9.30 -13.95 3.55
CA THR A 35 -10.17 -13.54 2.43
C THR A 35 -11.48 -14.32 2.35
N GLU A 36 -11.52 -15.53 2.91
CA GLU A 36 -12.72 -16.38 2.89
C GLU A 36 -13.85 -15.79 3.75
N ASN A 37 -13.48 -15.15 4.86
CA ASN A 37 -14.42 -14.57 5.82
C ASN A 37 -14.60 -13.05 5.70
N VAL A 38 -14.17 -12.44 4.59
CA VAL A 38 -14.43 -11.02 4.32
C VAL A 38 -15.91 -10.80 4.02
N GLN A 39 -16.48 -9.78 4.65
CA GLN A 39 -17.78 -9.24 4.29
C GLN A 39 -17.61 -7.87 3.62
N CYS A 40 -18.15 -7.74 2.41
CA CYS A 40 -18.20 -6.48 1.68
C CYS A 40 -19.63 -5.95 1.68
N LEU A 41 -19.83 -4.74 2.21
CA LEU A 41 -21.14 -4.11 2.26
C LEU A 41 -21.37 -3.30 0.98
N ASN A 42 -22.61 -3.32 0.49
CA ASN A 42 -23.06 -2.58 -0.69
C ASN A 42 -22.33 -2.96 -1.99
N GLU A 43 -21.85 -4.19 -2.12
CA GLU A 43 -21.33 -4.70 -3.40
C GLU A 43 -22.47 -5.05 -4.36
N VAL A 44 -22.34 -4.71 -5.65
CA VAL A 44 -23.32 -5.08 -6.68
C VAL A 44 -23.31 -6.57 -6.95
N VAL A 45 -22.12 -7.18 -6.93
CA VAL A 45 -21.90 -8.60 -7.17
C VAL A 45 -21.44 -9.23 -5.85
N GLU A 46 -22.16 -10.24 -5.38
CA GLU A 46 -21.80 -10.94 -4.14
C GLU A 46 -20.37 -11.51 -4.21
N GLU A 47 -19.66 -11.40 -3.11
CA GLU A 47 -18.28 -11.88 -2.92
C GLU A 47 -17.21 -11.16 -3.76
N SER A 48 -17.59 -10.13 -4.53
CA SER A 48 -16.63 -9.34 -5.33
C SER A 48 -15.57 -8.65 -4.46
N GLY A 49 -15.91 -8.29 -3.22
CA GLY A 49 -14.97 -7.71 -2.26
C GLY A 49 -13.76 -8.57 -1.94
N LYS A 50 -13.85 -9.89 -2.12
CA LYS A 50 -12.72 -10.81 -1.90
C LYS A 50 -11.69 -10.72 -3.03
N LEU A 51 -12.12 -10.36 -4.24
CA LEU A 51 -11.31 -10.42 -5.46
C LEU A 51 -10.32 -9.26 -5.60
N VAL A 52 -10.45 -8.21 -4.79
CA VAL A 52 -9.61 -7.02 -4.89
C VAL A 52 -8.34 -7.09 -4.03
N PHE A 53 -8.25 -8.04 -3.09
CA PHE A 53 -7.02 -8.30 -2.35
C PHE A 53 -6.04 -9.07 -3.24
N LYS A 54 -4.83 -8.53 -3.44
CA LYS A 54 -3.86 -9.05 -4.41
C LYS A 54 -2.46 -9.19 -3.81
N PRO A 55 -1.70 -10.23 -4.19
CA PRO A 55 -0.28 -10.30 -3.89
C PRO A 55 0.48 -9.22 -4.67
N TRP A 56 1.69 -8.87 -4.20
CA TRP A 56 2.47 -7.74 -4.70
C TRP A 56 2.82 -7.86 -6.20
N GLU A 57 3.00 -9.08 -6.70
CA GLU A 57 3.31 -9.37 -8.10
C GLU A 57 2.16 -8.97 -9.04
N LYS A 58 0.92 -9.01 -8.53
CA LYS A 58 -0.30 -8.69 -9.26
C LYS A 58 -0.81 -7.27 -9.01
N ARG A 59 -0.02 -6.42 -8.35
CA ARG A 59 -0.42 -5.05 -7.98
C ARG A 59 -0.87 -4.18 -9.15
N LEU A 60 -0.43 -4.50 -10.37
CA LEU A 60 -0.77 -3.77 -11.59
C LEU A 60 -1.99 -4.33 -12.33
N GLU A 61 -2.53 -5.49 -11.92
CA GLU A 61 -3.76 -6.05 -12.49
C GLU A 61 -4.97 -5.24 -12.01
N THR A 62 -5.74 -4.65 -12.93
CA THR A 62 -6.90 -3.79 -12.60
C THR A 62 -8.24 -4.35 -13.10
N ASP A 63 -8.25 -5.59 -13.59
CA ASP A 63 -9.45 -6.26 -14.11
C ASP A 63 -10.43 -6.68 -13.01
N LYS A 64 -9.94 -6.87 -11.77
CA LYS A 64 -10.77 -7.14 -10.58
C LYS A 64 -11.09 -5.85 -9.84
N PHE A 65 -12.39 -5.57 -9.71
CA PHE A 65 -12.94 -4.41 -9.02
C PHE A 65 -14.26 -4.76 -8.31
N VAL A 66 -14.69 -3.89 -7.41
CA VAL A 66 -15.99 -3.96 -6.71
C VAL A 66 -16.81 -2.77 -7.18
N ASP A 67 -17.99 -3.05 -7.74
CA ASP A 67 -18.99 -2.01 -7.99
C ASP A 67 -19.87 -1.81 -6.76
N ILE A 68 -20.33 -0.58 -6.55
CA ILE A 68 -21.23 -0.22 -5.45
C ILE A 68 -22.69 -0.23 -5.90
N ILE A 69 -23.59 -0.73 -5.06
CA ILE A 69 -25.03 -0.69 -5.30
C ILE A 69 -25.47 0.77 -5.43
N THR A 70 -25.95 1.14 -6.61
CA THR A 70 -26.55 2.46 -6.87
C THR A 70 -28.07 2.36 -6.72
N LEU A 71 -28.61 2.99 -5.67
CA LEU A 71 -30.05 3.17 -5.51
C LEU A 71 -30.51 4.25 -6.50
N HIS A 72 -31.41 3.90 -7.42
CA HIS A 72 -32.03 4.83 -8.36
C HIS A 72 -33.20 5.58 -7.70
#